data_AF-A0A967IAA2-F1
#
_entry.id   AF-A0A967IAA2-F1
#
_cell.length_a   1.000
_cell.length_b   1.000
_cell.length_c   1.000
_cell.angle_alpha   90.00
_cell.angle_beta   90.00
_cell.angle_gamma   90.00
#
_symmetry.space_group_name_H-M   'P 1'
#
loop_
_entity.id
_entity.type
_entity.pdbx_description
1 polymer ?
#
loop_
_entity_poly.entity_id
_entity_poly.type
_entity_poly.pdbx_seq_one_letter_code
_entity_poly.pdbx_strand_id
1 'polypeptide(L)' 'EVADRLNDIDEIDGVELNISCPNVKAGGIVFGTDPQAASEVVSLVRSRLTKPLIVKLTPNVTDITVIARAVEDAGADA' A
#
# COMPACT_ATOMS: atom_id res chain seq x y z
N GLU A 1 -6.13 -9.36 8.72
CA GLU A 1 -7.59 -9.24 8.98
C GLU A 1 -8.33 -8.56 7.83
N VAL A 2 -8.14 -7.26 7.55
CA VAL A 2 -8.89 -6.58 6.46
C VAL A 2 -8.53 -7.14 5.08
N ALA A 3 -7.24 -7.31 4.78
CA ALA A 3 -6.79 -7.87 3.50
C ALA A 3 -7.36 -9.28 3.25
N ASP A 4 -7.33 -10.16 4.27
CA ASP A 4 -7.93 -11.50 4.18
C ASP A 4 -9.42 -11.43 3.86
N ARG A 5 -10.17 -10.57 4.57
CA ARG A 5 -11.61 -10.40 4.37
C ARG A 5 -11.97 -9.88 2.97
N LEU A 6 -11.16 -9.00 2.40
CA LEU A 6 -11.36 -8.51 1.02
C LEU A 6 -10.98 -9.57 -0.01
N ASN A 7 -9.99 -10.40 0.31
CA ASN A 7 -9.57 -11.52 -0.54
C ASN A 7 -10.70 -12.55 -0.73
N ASP A 8 -11.48 -12.80 0.31
CA ASP A 8 -12.53 -13.83 0.32
C ASP A 8 -13.87 -13.40 -0.33
N ILE A 9 -14.02 -12.14 -0.76
CA ILE A 9 -15.24 -11.65 -1.42
C ILE A 9 -15.10 -11.76 -2.93
N ASP A 10 -15.70 -12.76 -3.56
CA ASP A 10 -15.53 -13.05 -5.00
C ASP A 10 -15.83 -11.87 -5.92
N GLU A 11 -16.76 -10.98 -5.57
CA GLU A 11 -17.15 -9.81 -6.37
C GLU A 11 -16.14 -8.65 -6.34
N ILE A 12 -15.11 -8.73 -5.49
CA ILE A 12 -14.02 -7.74 -5.47
C ILE A 12 -12.93 -8.19 -6.44
N ASP A 13 -12.74 -7.44 -7.52
CA ASP A 13 -11.71 -7.71 -8.54
C ASP A 13 -10.29 -7.30 -8.12
N GLY A 14 -10.15 -6.41 -7.13
CA GLY A 14 -8.86 -5.89 -6.69
C GLY A 14 -8.98 -4.90 -5.53
N VAL A 15 -7.85 -4.49 -4.99
CA VAL A 15 -7.76 -3.59 -3.83
C VAL A 15 -6.87 -2.39 -4.14
N GLU A 16 -7.35 -1.19 -3.83
CA GLU A 16 -6.52 0.01 -3.73
C GLU A 16 -6.09 0.22 -2.27
N LEU A 17 -4.80 0.06 -1.99
CA LEU A 17 -4.21 0.36 -0.69
C LEU A 17 -3.85 1.85 -0.62
N ASN A 18 -4.62 2.59 0.16
CA ASN A 18 -4.37 4.01 0.41
C ASN A 18 -3.35 4.22 1.53
N ILE A 19 -2.11 4.52 1.16
CA ILE A 19 -1.03 4.95 2.09
C ILE A 19 -0.84 6.47 2.12
N SER A 20 -1.68 7.24 1.42
CA SER A 20 -1.53 8.69 1.28
C SER A 20 -2.23 9.50 2.39
N CYS A 21 -2.93 8.85 3.32
CA CYS A 21 -3.77 9.53 4.30
C CYS A 21 -2.93 10.22 5.38
N PRO A 22 -3.12 11.53 5.64
CA PRO A 22 -2.29 12.31 6.57
C PRO A 22 -2.55 12.03 8.05
N ASN A 23 -3.18 10.90 8.39
CA ASN A 23 -3.61 10.63 9.76
C ASN A 23 -2.41 10.23 10.65
N VAL A 24 -1.75 11.26 11.21
CA VAL A 24 -0.54 11.16 12.04
C VAL A 24 -0.70 10.32 13.30
N LYS A 25 -1.92 10.23 13.85
CA LYS A 25 -2.19 9.44 15.06
C LYS A 25 -2.07 7.92 14.85
N ALA A 26 -2.06 7.46 13.60
CA ALA A 26 -1.99 6.06 13.21
C ALA A 26 -0.88 5.77 12.19
N GLY A 27 0.12 6.66 12.06
CA GLY A 27 1.27 6.45 11.17
C GLY A 27 1.02 6.73 9.68
N GLY A 28 -0.14 7.28 9.30
CA GLY A 28 -0.51 7.48 7.88
C GLY A 28 0.46 8.35 7.08
N ILE A 29 1.03 9.40 7.69
CA ILE A 29 2.10 10.19 7.04
C ILE A 29 3.35 9.34 6.80
N VAL A 30 3.73 8.50 7.77
CA VAL A 30 4.96 7.69 7.71
C VAL A 30 4.89 6.74 6.51
N PHE A 31 3.76 6.05 6.31
CA PHE A 31 3.63 5.13 5.17
C PHE A 31 3.70 5.83 3.81
N GLY A 32 3.21 7.06 3.70
CA GLY A 32 3.22 7.80 2.44
C GLY A 32 4.57 8.45 2.09
N THR A 33 5.46 8.66 3.08
CA THR A 33 6.69 9.45 2.88
C THR A 33 7.98 8.69 3.17
N ASP A 34 7.91 7.54 3.84
CA ASP A 34 9.04 6.68 4.15
C ASP A 34 9.01 5.42 3.25
N PRO A 35 10.01 5.21 2.36
CA PRO A 35 10.03 4.05 1.46
C PRO A 35 10.06 2.70 2.19
N GLN A 36 10.73 2.62 3.34
CA GLN A 36 10.80 1.38 4.11
C GLN A 36 9.44 1.08 4.75
N ALA A 37 8.81 2.08 5.37
CA ALA A 37 7.48 1.90 5.95
C ALA A 37 6.43 1.56 4.88
N ALA A 38 6.52 2.17 3.69
CA ALA A 38 5.67 1.85 2.54
C ALA A 38 5.86 0.39 2.10
N SER A 39 7.11 -0.06 1.96
CA SER A 39 7.45 -1.44 1.59
C SER A 39 6.95 -2.46 2.62
N GLU A 40 7.11 -2.17 3.92
CA GLU A 40 6.66 -3.03 5.01
C GLU A 40 5.14 -3.23 4.99
N VAL A 41 4.36 -2.15 4.88
CA VAL A 41 2.89 -2.25 4.85
C VAL A 41 2.38 -2.95 3.59
N VAL A 42 2.99 -2.69 2.43
CA VAL A 42 2.63 -3.36 1.18
C VAL A 42 2.95 -4.85 1.24
N SER A 43 4.12 -5.23 1.75
CA SER A 43 4.50 -6.64 1.92
C SER A 43 3.52 -7.40 2.83
N LEU A 44 3.08 -6.75 3.92
CA LEU A 44 2.08 -7.32 4.83
C LEU A 44 0.74 -7.55 4.14
N VAL A 45 0.25 -6.58 3.36
CA VAL A 45 -1.01 -6.72 2.61
C VAL A 45 -0.86 -7.78 1.52
N ARG A 46 0.23 -7.75 0.75
CA ARG A 46 0.52 -8.70 -0.32
C ARG A 46 0.56 -10.14 0.19
N SER A 47 1.10 -10.38 1.38
CA SER A 47 1.13 -11.72 1.99
C SER A 47 -0.24 -12.32 2.30
N ARG A 48 -1.31 -11.49 2.29
CA ARG A 48 -2.69 -11.84 2.67
C ARG A 48 -3.71 -11.66 1.55
N LEU A 49 -3.33 -10.98 0.47
CA LEU A 49 -4.17 -10.72 -0.67
C LEU A 49 -3.54 -11.41 -1.88
N THR A 50 -4.31 -12.14 -2.68
CA THR A 50 -3.86 -12.70 -3.97
C THR A 50 -4.41 -11.96 -5.17
N LYS A 51 -5.41 -11.11 -4.95
CA LYS A 51 -6.03 -10.24 -5.97
C LYS A 51 -5.15 -9.05 -6.34
N PRO A 52 -5.34 -8.41 -7.50
CA PRO A 52 -4.64 -7.18 -7.88
C PRO A 52 -4.58 -6.14 -6.75
N LEU A 53 -3.38 -5.65 -6.48
CA LEU A 53 -3.07 -4.68 -5.42
C LEU A 53 -2.51 -3.40 -6.06
N ILE A 54 -3.32 -2.35 -6.05
CA ILE A 54 -2.91 -1.01 -6.48
C ILE A 54 -2.51 -0.22 -5.24
N VAL A 55 -1.37 0.48 -5.26
CA VAL A 55 -0.95 1.32 -4.13
C VAL A 55 -1.12 2.79 -4.46
N LYS A 56 -2.00 3.47 -3.73
CA LYS A 56 -2.25 4.89 -3.91
C LYS A 56 -1.23 5.73 -3.13
N LEU A 57 -0.34 6.35 -3.89
CA LEU A 57 0.75 7.19 -3.37
C LEU A 57 0.29 8.64 -3.08
N THR A 58 0.99 9.30 -2.16
CA THR A 58 0.84 10.74 -1.92
C THR A 58 1.71 11.54 -2.90
N PRO A 59 1.25 12.70 -3.40
CA PRO A 59 2.12 13.59 -4.18
C PRO A 59 3.10 14.38 -3.29
N ASN A 60 2.95 14.34 -1.96
CA ASN A 60 3.65 15.22 -1.01
C ASN A 60 4.98 14.61 -0.53
N VAL A 61 5.89 14.32 -1.46
CA VAL A 61 7.23 13.80 -1.20
C VAL A 61 8.27 14.50 -2.07
N THR A 62 9.53 14.44 -1.68
CA THR A 62 10.64 15.03 -2.46
C THR A 62 10.84 14.33 -3.79
N ASP A 63 10.83 13.00 -3.78
CA ASP A 63 10.98 12.17 -4.97
C ASP A 63 10.03 10.98 -4.88
N ILE A 64 8.99 11.00 -5.70
CA ILE A 64 7.96 9.95 -5.74
C ILE A 64 8.50 8.63 -6.28
N THR A 65 9.56 8.65 -7.09
CA THR A 65 10.10 7.45 -7.74
C THR A 65 10.69 6.48 -6.71
N VAL A 66 11.19 7.01 -5.59
CA VAL A 66 11.74 6.22 -4.48
C VAL A 66 10.64 5.41 -3.79
N ILE A 67 9.50 6.05 -3.49
CA ILE A 67 8.36 5.38 -2.86
C ILE A 67 7.72 4.40 -3.84
N ALA A 68 7.53 4.80 -5.10
CA ALA A 68 6.95 3.95 -6.14
C ALA A 68 7.76 2.66 -6.34
N ARG A 69 9.10 2.75 -6.39
CA ARG A 69 9.96 1.57 -6.48
C ARG A 69 9.82 0.66 -5.27
N ALA A 70 9.82 1.25 -4.06
CA ALA A 70 9.73 0.47 -2.83
C ALA A 70 8.43 -0.33 -2.69
N VAL A 71 7.31 0.22 -3.17
CA VAL A 71 6.02 -0.49 -3.15
C VAL A 71 5.90 -1.52 -4.28
N GLU A 72 6.46 -1.24 -5.46
CA GLU A 72 6.56 -2.20 -6.57
C GLU A 72 7.39 -3.42 -6.14
N ASP A 73 8.57 -3.21 -5.56
CA ASP A 73 9.46 -4.27 -5.06
C ASP A 73 8.79 -5.09 -3.92
N ALA A 74 7.85 -4.48 -3.18
CA ALA A 74 7.07 -5.12 -2.13
C ALA A 74 5.84 -5.91 -2.65
N GLY A 75 5.57 -5.85 -3.96
CA GLY A 75 4.52 -6.62 -4.63
C GLY A 75 3.26 -5.85 -4.98
N ALA A 76 3.30 -4.51 -5.04
CA ALA A 76 2.26 -3.74 -5.71
C ALA A 76 2.21 -4.10 -7.20
N ASP A 77 1.01 -4.26 -7.74
CA ASP A 77 0.77 -4.53 -9.16
C ASP A 77 0.68 -3.23 -9.98
N ALA A 78 0.30 -2.12 -9.33
CA ALA A 78 0.27 -0.76 -9.90
C ALA A 78 0.37 0.33 -8.83
#